data_AF-A0A1M6H2T8-F1
#
_entry.id   AF-A0A1M6H2T8-F1
#
_cell.length_a   1.000
_cell.length_b   1.000
_cell.length_c   1.000
_cell.angle_alpha   90.00
_cell.angle_beta   90.00
_cell.angle_gamma   90.00
#
_symmetry.space_group_name_H-M   'P 1'
#
loop_
_entity.id
_entity.type
_entity.pdbx_description
1 polymer ?
#
loop_
_entity_poly.entity_id
_entity_poly.type
_entity_poly.pdbx_seq_one_letter_code
_entity_poly.pdbx_strand_id
1 'polypeptide(L)'
;MLGLSHPVARLHLIGPLSLTDADGATRTPRGQKAGALLALLALAPRRQRTRVWLRDKLWSDSSDRNASTSLRQTIFELRRDLGDLFDQILEVDRHTLGLRTGALWIDVHAVEEDPSTLSSARLSEEVDLLEGIDIGDPEFEDWLLMERQGWYETRERLAERAARSPATVPTPKSTPPATPAMPQAGRISLGLMPHIQQGCDDQTAFVADHLIESVVRNLGELHPIAVYDFRDAGGPSDRLIGAGDTEYFLRVRTLQVHGSLTLTFFFHLAETMTLAWSQSIQADRSEVLTPDSQILAGFVTQNADRLSREIERRRPAPAQQGASTLLTGYTALNMMFRLDRNALHNAETLLAGAQDSQGGVLMPALSAYATSFRVGENLGSLAKTGEDETRAIVADVLRDSPFNAIALACLGHAVGYVLRDHEQARGLLERALQLNPHQAFVWDHYALNRLYAGDYATAIESARRAVSIGAYSPLSYSYDTTLAMAATMAGQHGQAIAASRAALSKQPRFAAAMRYLVVNLSKTDRADEARQVYDGLLLRDPDFTDPAVQKARFRISQSDREDDLIAAVRRISG
;
A
#
# COMPACT_ATOMS: atom_id res chain seq x y z
N MET A 1 21.10 29.14 -19.25
CA MET A 1 21.67 30.02 -18.20
C MET A 1 20.55 30.86 -17.62
N LEU A 2 19.96 30.42 -16.52
CA LEU A 2 19.11 31.23 -15.63
C LEU A 2 19.85 31.24 -14.29
N GLY A 3 20.13 32.43 -13.77
CA GLY A 3 21.08 32.66 -12.67
C GLY A 3 20.70 31.93 -11.40
N LEU A 4 21.66 31.19 -10.83
CA LEU A 4 21.61 30.69 -9.46
C LEU A 4 21.68 31.91 -8.53
N SER A 5 20.52 32.33 -8.01
CA SER A 5 20.47 33.27 -6.90
C SER A 5 21.09 32.58 -5.68
N HIS A 6 22.24 33.06 -5.21
CA HIS A 6 22.81 32.56 -3.96
C HIS A 6 21.84 32.87 -2.80
N PRO A 7 21.63 31.93 -1.86
CA PRO A 7 20.77 32.17 -0.71
C PRO A 7 21.30 33.36 0.10
N VAL A 8 20.41 34.28 0.49
CA VAL A 8 20.76 35.48 1.25
C VAL A 8 20.97 35.21 2.74
N ALA A 9 20.54 34.05 3.23
CA ALA A 9 20.75 33.57 4.58
C ALA A 9 20.76 32.04 4.66
N ARG A 10 21.29 31.52 5.76
CA ARG A 10 21.36 30.08 6.09
C ARG A 10 20.69 29.83 7.44
N LEU A 11 19.71 28.94 7.45
CA LEU A 11 19.00 28.48 8.63
C LEU A 11 19.45 27.05 8.97
N HIS A 12 19.90 26.86 10.19
CA HIS A 12 20.27 25.57 10.75
C HIS A 12 19.20 25.15 11.74
N LEU A 13 18.62 23.96 11.51
CA LEU A 13 17.62 23.33 12.35
C LEU A 13 18.16 22.05 12.99
N ILE A 14 19.23 21.46 12.45
CA ILE A 14 19.89 20.28 13.03
C ILE A 14 20.81 20.79 14.14
N GLY A 15 20.53 20.40 15.37
CA GLY A 15 21.12 20.99 16.57
C GLY A 15 20.42 22.30 16.96
N PRO A 16 21.14 23.20 17.64
CA PRO A 16 20.56 24.48 18.07
C PRO A 16 20.14 25.35 16.88
N LEU A 17 18.92 25.89 16.94
CA LEU A 17 18.39 26.79 15.90
C LEU A 17 19.35 27.97 15.68
N SER A 18 19.85 28.12 14.45
CA SER A 18 20.74 29.23 14.09
C SER A 18 20.44 29.80 12.72
N LEU A 19 20.29 31.12 12.62
CA LEU A 19 20.14 31.85 11.35
C LEU A 19 21.36 32.75 11.15
N THR A 20 22.04 32.64 10.01
CA THR A 20 23.16 33.51 9.64
C THR A 20 22.90 34.19 8.29
N ASP A 21 23.27 35.45 8.16
CA ASP A 21 23.21 36.17 6.88
C ASP A 21 24.34 35.74 5.91
N ALA A 22 24.35 36.28 4.70
CA ALA A 22 25.36 35.99 3.68
C ALA A 22 26.80 36.36 4.11
N ASP A 23 26.95 37.30 5.04
CA ASP A 23 28.24 37.72 5.62
C ASP A 23 28.63 36.85 6.84
N GLY A 24 27.80 35.89 7.22
CA GLY A 24 28.01 34.98 8.34
C GLY A 24 27.65 35.54 9.71
N ALA A 25 27.03 36.73 9.78
CA ALA A 25 26.60 37.29 11.05
C ALA A 25 25.30 36.62 11.53
N THR A 26 25.24 36.34 12.84
CA THR A 26 24.08 35.67 13.46
C THR A 26 22.87 36.61 13.53
N ARG A 27 21.76 36.15 12.95
CA ARG A 27 20.45 36.80 12.90
C ARG A 27 19.35 35.94 13.55
N THR A 28 19.74 34.95 14.35
CA THR A 28 18.81 34.08 15.09
C THR A 28 17.87 34.91 15.97
N PRO A 29 16.54 34.70 15.90
CA PRO A 29 15.59 35.39 16.76
C PRO A 29 15.90 35.18 18.24
N ARG A 30 15.73 36.22 19.05
CA ARG A 30 16.00 36.13 20.50
C ARG A 30 14.91 35.41 21.27
N GLY A 31 13.66 35.50 20.79
CA GLY A 31 12.51 34.86 21.40
C GLY A 31 12.34 33.41 20.92
N GLN A 32 12.13 32.48 21.85
CA GLN A 32 11.94 31.07 21.48
C GLN A 32 10.73 30.85 20.57
N LYS A 33 9.59 31.54 20.82
CA LYS A 33 8.41 31.47 19.94
C LYS A 33 8.63 32.09 18.56
N ALA A 34 9.52 33.06 18.45
CA ALA A 34 9.94 33.61 17.16
C ALA A 34 10.81 32.63 16.37
N GLY A 35 11.75 31.96 17.05
CA GLY A 35 12.55 30.87 16.48
C GLY A 35 11.69 29.67 16.07
N ALA A 36 10.77 29.24 16.94
CA ALA A 36 9.80 28.19 16.70
C ALA A 36 8.91 28.51 15.48
N LEU A 37 8.47 29.76 15.33
CA LEU A 37 7.71 30.18 14.15
C LEU A 37 8.52 30.00 12.86
N LEU A 38 9.81 30.37 12.84
CA LEU A 38 10.67 30.12 11.67
C LEU A 38 10.83 28.62 11.40
N ALA A 39 11.02 27.81 12.44
CA ALA A 39 11.13 26.36 12.31
C ALA A 39 9.85 25.73 11.73
N LEU A 40 8.68 26.11 12.26
CA LEU A 40 7.37 25.69 11.76
C LEU A 40 7.18 26.01 10.28
N LEU A 41 7.67 27.17 9.83
CA LEU A 41 7.63 27.54 8.41
C LEU A 41 8.69 26.79 7.59
N ALA A 42 9.88 26.56 8.12
CA ALA A 42 10.96 25.88 7.41
C ALA A 42 10.65 24.40 7.14
N LEU A 43 9.93 23.75 8.06
CA LEU A 43 9.48 22.37 7.98
C LEU A 43 8.05 22.21 7.44
N ALA A 44 7.33 23.32 7.21
CA ALA A 44 6.00 23.27 6.61
C ALA A 44 6.04 22.81 5.15
N PRO A 45 5.04 22.02 4.69
CA PRO A 45 4.77 21.85 3.27
C PRO A 45 4.62 23.21 2.60
N ARG A 46 5.32 23.41 1.48
CA ARG A 46 5.38 24.69 0.74
C ARG A 46 5.94 25.88 1.52
N ARG A 47 6.60 25.62 2.66
CA ARG A 47 7.19 26.63 3.56
C ARG A 47 6.22 27.72 4.00
N GLN A 48 4.93 27.41 4.09
CA GLN A 48 3.87 28.36 4.39
C GLN A 48 2.83 27.74 5.33
N ARG A 49 2.31 28.54 6.26
CA ARG A 49 1.22 28.16 7.16
C ARG A 49 0.19 29.26 7.28
N THR A 50 -1.05 28.88 7.61
CA THR A 50 -2.08 29.86 7.93
C THR A 50 -1.78 30.49 9.28
N ARG A 51 -2.20 31.74 9.46
CA ARG A 51 -2.08 32.43 10.76
C ARG A 51 -2.91 31.77 11.85
N VAL A 52 -3.97 31.04 11.48
CA VAL A 52 -4.76 30.23 12.41
C VAL A 52 -3.91 29.07 12.91
N TRP A 53 -3.36 28.27 12.00
CA TRP A 53 -2.53 27.11 12.34
C TRP A 53 -1.31 27.49 13.18
N LEU A 54 -0.61 28.60 12.86
CA LEU A 54 0.52 29.08 13.66
C LEU A 54 0.10 29.49 15.08
N ARG A 55 -1.13 29.99 15.26
CA ARG A 55 -1.65 30.33 16.58
C ARG A 55 -1.97 29.09 17.38
N ASP A 56 -2.65 28.14 16.75
CA ASP A 56 -3.05 26.88 17.39
C ASP A 56 -1.83 26.07 17.79
N LYS A 57 -0.71 26.18 17.05
CA LYS A 57 0.56 25.55 17.41
C LYS A 57 1.37 26.29 18.46
N LEU A 58 1.45 27.62 18.43
CA LEU A 58 2.35 28.36 19.33
C LEU A 58 1.66 28.93 20.58
N TRP A 59 0.33 28.94 20.62
CA TRP A 59 -0.49 29.47 21.73
C TRP A 59 -1.81 28.70 21.86
N SER A 60 -1.76 27.36 21.91
CA SER A 60 -2.94 26.48 21.97
C SER A 60 -3.85 26.76 23.17
N ASP A 61 -3.26 27.06 24.33
CA ASP A 61 -3.99 27.37 25.57
C ASP A 61 -4.54 28.82 25.62
N SER A 62 -4.25 29.64 24.62
CA SER A 62 -4.69 31.03 24.58
C SER A 62 -6.00 31.20 23.83
N SER A 63 -6.87 32.09 24.32
CA SER A 63 -8.03 32.51 23.54
C SER A 63 -7.63 33.07 22.17
N ASP A 64 -8.49 32.91 21.17
CA ASP A 64 -8.28 33.36 19.80
C ASP A 64 -7.76 34.80 19.68
N ARG A 65 -8.32 35.70 20.50
CA ARG A 65 -7.97 37.11 20.54
C ARG A 65 -6.55 37.32 21.08
N ASN A 66 -6.19 36.61 22.15
CA ASN A 66 -4.85 36.68 22.74
C ASN A 66 -3.81 36.05 21.80
N ALA A 67 -4.08 34.87 21.26
CA ALA A 67 -3.20 34.21 20.29
C ALA A 67 -2.98 35.07 19.04
N SER A 68 -4.03 35.77 18.56
CA SER A 68 -3.92 36.70 17.43
C SER A 68 -3.00 37.88 17.72
N THR A 69 -3.08 38.44 18.94
CA THR A 69 -2.20 39.53 19.38
C THR A 69 -0.76 39.02 19.54
N SER A 70 -0.56 37.87 20.16
CA SER A 70 0.76 37.25 20.34
C SER A 70 1.44 36.92 19.01
N LEU A 71 0.70 36.42 18.01
CA LEU A 71 1.25 36.19 16.67
C LEU A 71 1.69 37.50 16.00
N ARG A 72 0.90 38.58 16.10
CA ARG A 72 1.31 39.89 15.55
C ARG A 72 2.58 40.42 16.23
N GLN A 73 2.65 40.29 17.55
CA GLN A 73 3.82 40.69 18.34
C GLN A 73 5.07 39.87 17.96
N THR A 74 4.93 38.56 17.79
CA THR A 74 6.02 37.67 17.40
C THR A 74 6.54 37.98 15.99
N ILE A 75 5.65 38.31 15.04
CA ILE A 75 6.05 38.75 13.69
C ILE A 75 6.80 40.09 13.75
N PHE A 76 6.38 41.00 14.63
CA PHE A 76 7.09 42.26 14.85
C PHE A 76 8.49 42.04 15.45
N GLU A 77 8.62 41.13 16.40
CA GLU A 77 9.90 40.72 16.98
C GLU A 77 10.82 40.09 15.92
N LEU A 78 10.29 39.21 15.07
CA LEU A 78 11.02 38.67 13.93
C LEU A 78 11.51 39.78 13.00
N ARG A 79 10.67 40.77 12.67
CA ARG A 79 11.08 41.90 11.83
C ARG A 79 12.21 42.71 12.45
N ARG A 80 12.16 42.94 13.76
CA ARG A 80 13.22 43.64 14.48
C ARG A 80 14.53 42.84 14.50
N ASP A 81 14.45 41.55 14.78
CA ASP A 81 15.64 40.71 14.99
C ASP A 81 16.32 40.34 13.65
N LEU A 82 15.55 40.14 12.58
CA LEU A 82 16.07 39.82 11.24
C LEU A 82 16.51 41.06 10.45
N GLY A 83 16.00 42.25 10.78
CA GLY A 83 16.31 43.49 10.06
C GLY A 83 15.95 43.39 8.58
N ASP A 84 16.87 43.80 7.70
CA ASP A 84 16.68 43.80 6.25
C ASP A 84 16.44 42.41 5.65
N LEU A 85 16.80 41.33 6.36
CA LEU A 85 16.49 39.98 5.93
C LEU A 85 15.00 39.65 6.02
N PHE A 86 14.25 40.32 6.89
CA PHE A 86 12.86 39.96 7.15
C PHE A 86 12.04 39.93 5.85
N ASP A 87 12.07 41.02 5.06
CA ASP A 87 11.29 41.08 3.81
C ASP A 87 11.90 40.24 2.68
N GLN A 88 13.20 39.88 2.80
CA GLN A 88 13.90 39.02 1.85
C GLN A 88 13.60 37.53 2.05
N ILE A 89 13.36 37.09 3.30
CA ILE A 89 13.15 35.67 3.61
C ILE A 89 11.71 35.34 3.97
N LEU A 90 10.91 36.30 4.47
CA LEU A 90 9.51 36.09 4.85
C LEU A 90 8.55 36.76 3.88
N GLU A 91 7.44 36.07 3.63
CA GLU A 91 6.24 36.59 2.99
C GLU A 91 5.10 36.63 4.02
N VAL A 92 4.59 37.84 4.28
CA VAL A 92 3.56 38.08 5.29
C VAL A 92 2.28 38.53 4.61
N ASP A 93 1.27 37.67 4.66
CA ASP A 93 -0.08 37.95 4.18
C ASP A 93 -1.06 38.16 5.36
N ARG A 94 -2.24 38.70 5.08
CA ARG A 94 -3.35 38.82 6.03
C ARG A 94 -3.85 37.46 6.55
N HIS A 95 -3.66 36.37 5.80
CA HIS A 95 -4.13 35.02 6.16
C HIS A 95 -3.01 34.00 6.33
N THR A 96 -1.83 34.22 5.75
CA THR A 96 -0.72 33.27 5.78
C THR A 96 0.61 33.93 6.15
N LEU A 97 1.55 33.09 6.56
CA LEU A 97 2.96 33.42 6.74
C LEU A 97 3.78 32.36 6.02
N GLY A 98 4.80 32.73 5.27
CA GLY A 98 5.66 31.77 4.58
C GLY A 98 7.08 32.25 4.34
N LEU A 99 7.96 31.35 3.90
CA LEU A 99 9.33 31.64 3.53
C LEU A 99 9.45 31.76 2.01
N ARG A 100 10.20 32.76 1.54
CA ARG A 100 10.45 32.96 0.11
C ARG A 100 11.38 31.87 -0.45
N THR A 101 10.97 31.25 -1.57
CA THR A 101 11.74 30.18 -2.22
C THR A 101 13.07 30.70 -2.76
N GLY A 102 14.16 29.96 -2.51
CA GLY A 102 15.50 30.30 -2.99
C GLY A 102 16.24 31.40 -2.20
N ALA A 103 15.55 32.13 -1.31
CA ALA A 103 16.17 33.15 -0.47
C ALA A 103 16.90 32.56 0.75
N LEU A 104 16.41 31.42 1.27
CA LEU A 104 16.92 30.80 2.49
C LEU A 104 17.40 29.37 2.21
N TRP A 105 18.67 29.12 2.51
CA TRP A 105 19.23 27.77 2.60
C TRP A 105 18.91 27.17 3.96
N ILE A 106 18.53 25.89 4.00
CA ILE A 106 18.10 25.19 5.21
C ILE A 106 18.82 23.85 5.24
N ASP A 107 19.48 23.56 6.36
CA ASP A 107 20.33 22.38 6.52
C ASP A 107 19.61 21.03 6.37
N VAL A 108 18.39 20.87 6.93
CA VAL A 108 17.60 19.64 6.78
C VAL A 108 17.33 19.31 5.31
N HIS A 109 16.94 20.33 4.52
CA HIS A 109 16.71 20.17 3.09
C HIS A 109 18.02 19.89 2.33
N ALA A 110 19.12 20.54 2.72
CA ALA A 110 20.43 20.32 2.10
C ALA A 110 20.97 18.90 2.36
N VAL A 111 20.69 18.33 3.53
CA VAL A 111 21.05 16.96 3.91
C VAL A 111 20.25 15.92 3.13
N GLU A 112 18.98 16.18 2.85
CA GLU A 112 18.15 15.33 2.00
C GLU A 112 18.61 15.34 0.53
N GLU A 113 19.07 16.50 0.04
CA GLU A 113 19.55 16.69 -1.34
C GLU A 113 20.96 16.09 -1.56
N ASP A 114 21.89 16.28 -0.61
CA ASP A 114 23.24 15.74 -0.66
C ASP A 114 23.63 15.10 0.70
N PRO A 115 23.52 13.76 0.83
CA PRO A 115 23.86 13.04 2.06
C PRO A 115 25.31 13.23 2.52
N SER A 116 26.24 13.67 1.66
CA SER A 116 27.62 13.94 2.05
C SER A 116 27.79 15.23 2.86
N THR A 117 26.76 16.08 2.90
CA THR A 117 26.70 17.26 3.77
C THR A 117 26.65 16.88 5.26
N LEU A 118 26.07 15.72 5.62
CA LEU A 118 26.15 15.17 6.98
C LEU A 118 27.60 14.85 7.39
N SER A 119 28.38 14.25 6.48
CA SER A 119 29.76 13.84 6.74
C SER A 119 30.71 15.03 6.88
N SER A 120 30.44 16.10 6.12
CA SER A 120 31.22 17.34 6.16
C SER A 120 30.84 18.26 7.33
N ALA A 121 29.60 18.17 7.84
CA ALA A 121 29.12 18.94 8.98
C ALA A 121 29.62 18.45 10.36
N ARG A 122 30.30 17.28 10.44
CA ARG A 122 30.81 16.68 11.71
C ARG A 122 29.77 16.66 12.84
N LEU A 123 28.50 16.46 12.51
CA LEU A 123 27.42 16.38 13.48
C LEU A 123 27.59 15.05 14.24
N SER A 124 27.63 15.09 15.57
CA SER A 124 27.75 13.88 16.39
C SER A 124 26.49 13.01 16.28
N GLU A 125 26.58 11.71 16.61
CA GLU A 125 25.44 10.76 16.59
C GLU A 125 24.26 11.22 17.49
N GLU A 126 24.50 12.17 18.39
CA GLU A 126 23.55 12.63 19.41
C GLU A 126 22.84 13.96 19.07
N VAL A 127 23.03 14.54 17.87
CA VAL A 127 22.44 15.87 17.57
C VAL A 127 20.97 15.75 17.15
N ASP A 128 20.10 16.40 17.94
CA ASP A 128 18.65 16.45 17.75
C ASP A 128 18.22 17.60 16.83
N LEU A 129 17.07 17.43 16.17
CA LEU A 129 16.40 18.52 15.47
C LEU A 129 15.90 19.56 16.49
N LEU A 130 16.24 20.83 16.28
CA LEU A 130 15.86 21.97 17.12
C LEU A 130 16.25 21.75 18.59
N GLU A 131 17.51 21.41 18.81
CA GLU A 131 18.07 21.18 20.15
C GLU A 131 17.90 22.44 21.03
N GLY A 132 17.38 22.24 22.24
CA GLY A 132 17.19 23.32 23.23
C GLY A 132 16.02 24.27 22.98
N ILE A 133 15.20 24.07 21.93
CA ILE A 133 13.90 24.74 21.83
C ILE A 133 12.90 24.03 22.76
N ASP A 134 12.26 24.81 23.62
CA ASP A 134 11.13 24.44 24.47
C ASP A 134 10.29 25.70 24.70
N ILE A 135 9.11 25.78 24.06
CA ILE A 135 8.24 26.95 24.19
C ILE A 135 7.10 26.75 25.18
N GLY A 136 7.03 25.56 25.79
CA GLY A 136 6.03 25.17 26.79
C GLY A 136 4.59 25.14 26.29
N ASP A 137 4.36 25.04 24.97
CA ASP A 137 3.01 24.93 24.38
C ASP A 137 2.75 23.49 23.93
N PRO A 138 1.72 22.79 24.46
CA PRO A 138 1.52 21.36 24.20
C PRO A 138 1.45 21.00 22.71
N GLU A 139 0.75 21.80 21.91
CA GLU A 139 0.57 21.53 20.48
C GLU A 139 1.86 21.69 19.66
N PHE A 140 2.78 22.53 20.13
CA PHE A 140 4.11 22.67 19.55
C PHE A 140 5.03 21.55 20.00
N GLU A 141 5.02 21.19 21.28
CA GLU A 141 5.87 20.12 21.80
C GLU A 141 5.50 18.76 21.17
N ASP A 142 4.20 18.50 20.97
CA ASP A 142 3.73 17.31 20.24
C ASP A 142 4.19 17.33 18.78
N TRP A 143 4.13 18.48 18.12
CA TRP A 143 4.64 18.64 16.76
C TRP A 143 6.15 18.42 16.70
N LEU A 144 6.91 19.02 17.61
CA LEU A 144 8.36 18.92 17.67
C LEU A 144 8.81 17.47 17.94
N LEU A 145 8.08 16.73 18.77
CA LEU A 145 8.32 15.31 19.01
C LEU A 145 8.17 14.50 17.71
N MET A 146 7.12 14.76 16.92
CA MET A 146 6.90 14.09 15.63
C MET A 146 7.99 14.43 14.61
N GLU A 147 8.41 15.70 14.51
CA GLU A 147 9.48 16.11 13.60
C GLU A 147 10.85 15.52 14.00
N ARG A 148 11.15 15.44 15.30
CA ARG A 148 12.36 14.77 15.81
C ARG A 148 12.36 13.28 15.46
N GLN A 149 11.22 12.60 15.60
CA GLN A 149 11.09 11.19 15.20
C GLN A 149 11.32 11.02 13.69
N GLY A 150 10.69 11.85 12.86
CA GLY A 150 10.90 11.82 11.41
C GLY A 150 12.35 12.10 11.01
N TRP A 151 13.02 13.01 11.73
CA TRP A 151 14.45 13.28 11.54
C TRP A 151 15.33 12.07 11.88
N TYR A 152 15.06 11.35 12.97
CA TYR A 152 15.82 10.13 13.31
C TYR A 152 15.70 9.06 12.22
N GLU A 153 14.51 8.81 11.70
CA GLU A 153 14.28 7.86 10.61
C GLU A 153 14.99 8.28 9.30
N THR A 154 14.98 9.57 8.98
CA THR A 154 15.73 10.10 7.83
C THR A 154 17.23 9.95 8.03
N ARG A 155 17.74 10.26 9.22
CA ARG A 155 19.17 10.12 9.56
C ARG A 155 19.65 8.68 9.48
N GLU A 156 18.88 7.72 9.99
CA GLU A 156 19.21 6.29 9.92
C GLU A 156 19.30 5.82 8.46
N ARG A 157 18.31 6.18 7.63
CA ARG A 157 18.34 5.90 6.18
C ARG A 157 19.54 6.52 5.48
N LEU A 158 19.94 7.73 5.85
CA LEU A 158 21.08 8.42 5.25
C LEU A 158 22.42 7.82 5.70
N ALA A 159 22.54 7.44 6.98
CA ALA A 159 23.72 6.75 7.51
C ALA A 159 23.93 5.39 6.84
N GLU A 160 22.84 4.62 6.63
CA GLU A 160 22.90 3.36 5.89
C GLU A 160 23.33 3.56 4.42
N ARG A 161 22.87 4.62 3.76
CA ARG A 161 23.28 4.95 2.39
C ARG A 161 24.76 5.34 2.32
N ALA A 162 25.25 6.11 3.29
CA ALA A 162 26.66 6.49 3.39
C ALA A 162 27.58 5.30 3.68
N ALA A 163 27.17 4.39 4.58
CA ALA A 163 27.92 3.18 4.92
C ALA A 163 28.03 2.17 3.76
N ARG A 164 27.07 2.19 2.83
CA ARG A 164 27.07 1.35 1.62
C ARG A 164 27.92 1.91 0.47
N SER A 165 28.50 3.10 0.62
CA SER A 165 29.33 3.74 -0.41
C SER A 165 30.83 3.43 -0.15
N PRO A 166 31.54 2.69 -1.02
CA PRO A 166 32.95 2.39 -0.80
C PRO A 166 33.80 3.66 -0.90
N ALA A 167 34.67 3.87 0.09
CA ALA A 167 35.68 4.93 0.07
C ALA A 167 36.67 4.70 -1.08
N THR A 168 36.57 5.49 -2.15
CA THR A 168 37.71 6.02 -2.94
C THR A 168 37.17 6.94 -4.03
N VAL A 169 37.38 8.25 -3.88
CA VAL A 169 37.14 9.24 -4.93
C VAL A 169 38.47 9.56 -5.60
N PRO A 170 38.67 9.26 -6.90
CA PRO A 170 39.60 10.01 -7.73
C PRO A 170 38.92 11.30 -8.21
N THR A 171 39.69 12.38 -8.22
CA THR A 171 39.37 13.76 -8.64
C THR A 171 38.50 13.90 -9.90
N PRO A 172 37.62 14.93 -9.97
CA PRO A 172 36.63 15.06 -11.02
C PRO A 172 37.29 15.53 -12.32
N LYS A 173 37.09 14.76 -13.40
CA LYS A 173 37.19 15.29 -14.76
C LYS A 173 35.78 15.66 -15.23
N SER A 174 35.68 16.87 -15.77
CA SER A 174 34.48 17.45 -16.35
C SER A 174 33.83 16.51 -17.37
N THR A 175 32.58 16.14 -17.13
CA THR A 175 31.73 15.48 -18.14
C THR A 175 30.71 16.50 -18.67
N PRO A 176 30.44 16.55 -19.99
CA PRO A 176 29.54 17.54 -20.60
C PRO A 176 28.07 17.33 -20.19
N PRO A 177 27.16 18.29 -20.48
CA PRO A 177 25.78 18.24 -20.02
C PRO A 177 25.10 16.94 -20.47
N ALA A 178 24.52 16.22 -19.52
CA ALA A 178 23.79 14.99 -19.78
C ALA A 178 22.60 15.26 -20.69
N THR A 179 22.60 14.58 -21.84
CA THR A 179 21.43 14.33 -22.68
C THR A 179 20.31 13.71 -21.82
N PRO A 180 19.02 14.01 -22.06
CA PRO A 180 17.94 13.43 -21.28
C PRO A 180 17.99 11.91 -21.35
N ALA A 181 18.03 11.24 -20.21
CA ALA A 181 17.96 9.79 -20.15
C ALA A 181 16.61 9.33 -20.71
N MET A 182 16.66 8.33 -21.60
CA MET A 182 15.49 7.63 -22.13
C MET A 182 14.64 6.98 -21.00
N PRO A 183 13.34 6.71 -21.23
CA PRO A 183 12.46 6.03 -20.28
C PRO A 183 13.08 4.77 -19.68
N GLN A 184 12.93 4.59 -18.36
CA GLN A 184 13.26 3.33 -17.70
C GLN A 184 12.34 2.22 -18.25
N ALA A 185 12.88 1.40 -19.15
CA ALA A 185 12.20 0.21 -19.65
C ALA A 185 11.86 -0.71 -18.48
N GLY A 186 10.57 -0.99 -18.28
CA GLY A 186 10.14 -1.97 -17.27
C GLY A 186 9.27 -1.46 -16.12
N ARG A 187 8.44 -0.41 -16.30
CA ARG A 187 7.37 -0.03 -15.33
C ARG A 187 6.07 0.37 -16.03
N ILE A 188 4.97 0.45 -15.29
CA ILE A 188 3.74 1.13 -15.71
C ILE A 188 3.81 2.58 -15.21
N SER A 189 3.73 3.56 -16.12
CA SER A 189 3.86 4.98 -15.76
C SER A 189 2.48 5.65 -15.60
N LEU A 190 2.18 6.11 -14.39
CA LEU A 190 0.90 6.71 -14.01
C LEU A 190 1.04 8.16 -13.56
N GLY A 191 0.18 9.03 -14.07
CA GLY A 191 0.05 10.42 -13.62
C GLY A 191 -1.17 10.63 -12.74
N LEU A 192 -1.00 11.23 -11.56
CA LEU A 192 -2.12 11.58 -10.67
C LEU A 192 -2.55 13.02 -10.93
N MET A 193 -3.76 13.23 -11.43
CA MET A 193 -4.28 14.56 -11.72
C MET A 193 -4.96 15.19 -10.50
N PRO A 194 -4.96 16.54 -10.37
CA PRO A 194 -5.75 17.24 -9.36
C PRO A 194 -7.20 16.78 -9.33
N HIS A 195 -7.68 16.37 -8.17
CA HIS A 195 -9.06 15.92 -7.98
C HIS A 195 -10.06 17.06 -8.19
N ILE A 196 -11.32 16.69 -8.33
CA ILE A 196 -12.44 17.63 -8.45
C ILE A 196 -13.27 17.52 -7.17
N GLN A 197 -13.44 18.62 -6.45
CA GLN A 197 -14.31 18.69 -5.27
C GLN A 197 -15.52 19.57 -5.56
N GLN A 198 -16.70 19.10 -5.21
CA GLN A 198 -17.95 19.84 -5.36
C GLN A 198 -18.81 19.63 -4.12
N GLY A 199 -19.10 20.73 -3.40
CA GLY A 199 -19.92 20.69 -2.18
C GLY A 199 -19.27 19.99 -0.98
N CYS A 200 -17.99 19.61 -1.07
CA CYS A 200 -17.25 18.94 0.00
C CYS A 200 -17.00 19.88 1.18
N ASP A 201 -16.98 19.32 2.38
CA ASP A 201 -16.52 19.98 3.60
C ASP A 201 -15.16 19.42 4.05
N ASP A 202 -14.66 19.91 5.18
CA ASP A 202 -13.33 19.56 5.70
C ASP A 202 -13.16 18.04 5.93
N GLN A 203 -14.26 17.31 6.18
CA GLN A 203 -14.21 15.86 6.42
C GLN A 203 -14.30 15.03 5.14
N THR A 204 -14.67 15.61 4.01
CA THR A 204 -14.85 14.87 2.74
C THR A 204 -13.88 15.33 1.65
N ALA A 205 -13.20 16.46 1.88
CA ALA A 205 -12.20 17.01 0.98
C ALA A 205 -11.09 15.99 0.64
N PHE A 206 -10.59 15.24 1.61
CA PHE A 206 -9.47 14.32 1.41
C PHE A 206 -9.86 12.96 0.80
N VAL A 207 -11.15 12.65 0.66
CA VAL A 207 -11.62 11.31 0.21
C VAL A 207 -11.10 10.97 -1.18
N ALA A 208 -11.01 11.95 -2.08
CA ALA A 208 -10.50 11.75 -3.43
C ALA A 208 -9.02 11.34 -3.44
N ASP A 209 -8.20 11.99 -2.61
CA ASP A 209 -6.77 11.73 -2.48
C ASP A 209 -6.53 10.36 -1.82
N HIS A 210 -7.27 10.06 -0.76
CA HIS A 210 -7.20 8.75 -0.12
C HIS A 210 -7.56 7.62 -1.09
N LEU A 211 -8.58 7.81 -1.92
CA LEU A 211 -9.03 6.83 -2.90
C LEU A 211 -7.97 6.60 -3.98
N ILE A 212 -7.45 7.66 -4.61
CA ILE A 212 -6.48 7.51 -5.70
C ILE A 212 -5.17 6.90 -5.20
N GLU A 213 -4.71 7.29 -4.01
CA GLU A 213 -3.52 6.72 -3.36
C GLU A 213 -3.71 5.25 -3.01
N SER A 214 -4.90 4.88 -2.53
CA SER A 214 -5.24 3.49 -2.25
C SER A 214 -5.28 2.64 -3.52
N VAL A 215 -5.83 3.16 -4.63
CA VAL A 215 -5.83 2.46 -5.94
C VAL A 215 -4.42 2.26 -6.46
N VAL A 216 -3.58 3.28 -6.38
CA VAL A 216 -2.17 3.23 -6.80
C VAL A 216 -1.39 2.22 -5.95
N ARG A 217 -1.57 2.26 -4.63
CA ARG A 217 -0.95 1.29 -3.69
C ARG A 217 -1.35 -0.14 -4.06
N ASN A 218 -2.64 -0.37 -4.25
CA ASN A 218 -3.20 -1.67 -4.60
C ASN A 218 -2.63 -2.20 -5.93
N LEU A 219 -2.57 -1.35 -6.96
CA LEU A 219 -1.98 -1.70 -8.24
C LEU A 219 -0.48 -2.03 -8.13
N GLY A 220 0.25 -1.29 -7.31
CA GLY A 220 1.67 -1.49 -7.02
C GLY A 220 1.99 -2.81 -6.30
N GLU A 221 0.99 -3.47 -5.71
CA GLU A 221 1.20 -4.78 -5.08
C GLU A 221 1.49 -5.89 -6.10
N LEU A 222 1.05 -5.74 -7.35
CA LEU A 222 1.18 -6.77 -8.39
C LEU A 222 2.01 -6.32 -9.58
N HIS A 223 2.34 -5.02 -9.65
CA HIS A 223 2.98 -4.42 -10.81
C HIS A 223 4.06 -3.43 -10.40
N PRO A 224 5.20 -3.38 -11.11
CA PRO A 224 6.14 -2.30 -10.96
C PRO A 224 5.53 -1.03 -11.59
N ILE A 225 5.11 -0.09 -10.73
CA ILE A 225 4.52 1.18 -11.16
C ILE A 225 5.48 2.35 -10.91
N ALA A 226 5.51 3.32 -11.81
CA ALA A 226 6.10 4.64 -11.62
C ALA A 226 4.96 5.65 -11.51
N VAL A 227 4.97 6.48 -10.47
CA VAL A 227 3.88 7.40 -10.16
C VAL A 227 4.41 8.83 -10.22
N TYR A 228 3.79 9.64 -11.08
CA TYR A 228 4.05 11.06 -11.23
C TYR A 228 2.86 11.82 -10.66
N ASP A 229 3.07 12.53 -9.54
CA ASP A 229 2.00 13.25 -8.87
C ASP A 229 1.89 14.68 -9.40
N PHE A 230 0.86 14.96 -10.20
CA PHE A 230 0.57 16.29 -10.75
C PHE A 230 -0.43 17.08 -9.90
N ARG A 231 -0.84 16.54 -8.74
CA ARG A 231 -1.73 17.24 -7.81
C ARG A 231 -1.02 18.41 -7.13
N ASP A 232 0.32 18.36 -7.01
CA ASP A 232 1.14 19.42 -6.44
C ASP A 232 1.87 20.24 -7.52
N ALA A 233 1.16 21.18 -8.14
CA ALA A 233 1.72 22.06 -9.19
C ALA A 233 2.85 23.00 -8.73
N GLY A 234 3.13 23.07 -7.41
CA GLY A 234 4.21 23.87 -6.82
C GLY A 234 5.37 23.05 -6.27
N GLY A 235 5.36 21.73 -6.45
CA GLY A 235 6.40 20.83 -5.97
C GLY A 235 7.71 20.91 -6.78
N PRO A 236 8.82 20.38 -6.25
CA PRO A 236 10.09 20.28 -6.97
C PRO A 236 9.92 19.61 -8.36
N SER A 237 10.40 20.25 -9.43
CA SER A 237 10.27 19.75 -10.81
C SER A 237 11.05 18.45 -11.06
N ASP A 238 11.98 18.11 -10.18
CA ASP A 238 12.74 16.86 -10.18
C ASP A 238 11.85 15.63 -9.95
N ARG A 239 10.75 15.76 -9.20
CA ARG A 239 9.70 14.72 -9.03
C ARG A 239 8.91 14.44 -10.30
N LEU A 240 9.01 15.33 -11.29
CA LEU A 240 8.42 15.18 -12.62
C LEU A 240 9.48 14.90 -13.71
N ILE A 241 10.74 14.65 -13.34
CA ILE A 241 11.73 14.14 -14.30
C ILE A 241 11.25 12.75 -14.77
N GLY A 242 11.08 12.60 -16.09
CA GLY A 242 10.49 11.39 -16.69
C GLY A 242 8.96 11.41 -16.77
N ALA A 243 8.27 12.45 -16.27
CA ALA A 243 6.82 12.57 -16.36
C ALA A 243 6.29 12.65 -17.81
N GLY A 244 7.16 13.01 -18.77
CA GLY A 244 6.88 12.92 -20.21
C GLY A 244 6.60 11.50 -20.70
N ASP A 245 7.01 10.48 -19.94
CA ASP A 245 6.78 9.05 -20.23
C ASP A 245 5.51 8.52 -19.54
N THR A 246 4.64 9.40 -19.03
CA THR A 246 3.35 8.99 -18.44
C THR A 246 2.53 8.28 -19.51
N GLU A 247 2.08 7.05 -19.22
CA GLU A 247 1.23 6.26 -20.14
C GLU A 247 -0.25 6.55 -19.87
N TYR A 248 -0.62 6.75 -18.60
CA TYR A 248 -2.00 6.91 -18.17
C TYR A 248 -2.18 7.97 -17.09
N PHE A 249 -3.31 8.67 -17.10
CA PHE A 249 -3.68 9.61 -16.04
C PHE A 249 -4.88 9.14 -15.23
N LEU A 250 -4.76 9.26 -13.91
CA LEU A 250 -5.79 8.94 -12.94
C LEU A 250 -6.34 10.24 -12.36
N ARG A 251 -7.67 10.33 -12.21
CA ARG A 251 -8.32 11.47 -11.57
C ARG A 251 -9.52 11.01 -10.77
N VAL A 252 -9.82 11.69 -9.67
CA VAL A 252 -11.01 11.42 -8.87
C VAL A 252 -11.85 12.69 -8.72
N ARG A 253 -13.17 12.53 -8.75
CA ARG A 253 -14.13 13.56 -8.35
C ARG A 253 -14.89 13.10 -7.11
N THR A 254 -15.01 13.98 -6.14
CA THR A 254 -15.94 13.87 -5.01
C THR A 254 -17.02 14.93 -5.15
N LEU A 255 -18.27 14.51 -5.24
CA LEU A 255 -19.45 15.36 -5.18
C LEU A 255 -20.21 15.04 -3.89
N GLN A 256 -20.37 16.03 -3.02
CA GLN A 256 -21.18 15.92 -1.83
C GLN A 256 -22.48 16.71 -2.01
N VAL A 257 -23.61 16.03 -1.76
CA VAL A 257 -24.93 16.64 -1.68
C VAL A 257 -25.58 16.17 -0.39
N HIS A 258 -25.68 17.07 0.59
CA HIS A 258 -26.14 16.74 1.94
C HIS A 258 -25.33 15.59 2.55
N GLY A 259 -25.98 14.48 2.92
CA GLY A 259 -25.35 13.28 3.48
C GLY A 259 -24.84 12.30 2.43
N SER A 260 -25.03 12.54 1.13
CA SER A 260 -24.61 11.62 0.08
C SER A 260 -23.30 12.04 -0.56
N LEU A 261 -22.40 11.08 -0.77
CA LEU A 261 -21.17 11.22 -1.53
C LEU A 261 -21.24 10.44 -2.83
N THR A 262 -20.94 11.11 -3.93
CA THR A 262 -20.69 10.48 -5.24
C THR A 262 -19.20 10.57 -5.54
N LEU A 263 -18.55 9.42 -5.63
CA LEU A 263 -17.14 9.29 -5.99
C LEU A 263 -17.05 8.82 -7.43
N THR A 264 -16.33 9.56 -8.28
CA THR A 264 -16.08 9.17 -9.68
C THR A 264 -14.58 9.03 -9.92
N PHE A 265 -14.14 7.84 -10.31
CA PHE A 265 -12.79 7.57 -10.78
C PHE A 265 -12.72 7.70 -12.30
N PHE A 266 -11.69 8.37 -12.80
CA PHE A 266 -11.45 8.58 -14.22
C PHE A 266 -10.08 8.03 -14.61
N PHE A 267 -10.05 7.28 -15.69
CA PHE A 267 -8.84 6.74 -16.31
C PHE A 267 -8.68 7.33 -17.71
N HIS A 268 -7.57 8.02 -17.95
CA HIS A 268 -7.27 8.67 -19.24
C HIS A 268 -6.00 8.10 -19.86
N LEU A 269 -5.94 8.15 -21.19
CA LEU A 269 -4.74 7.82 -21.95
C LEU A 269 -3.89 9.07 -22.11
N ALA A 270 -2.61 9.00 -21.76
CA ALA A 270 -1.74 10.18 -21.82
C ALA A 270 -1.52 10.68 -23.25
N GLU A 271 -1.34 9.77 -24.22
CA GLU A 271 -1.07 10.09 -25.63
C GLU A 271 -2.11 11.05 -26.25
N THR A 272 -3.38 10.88 -25.89
CA THR A 272 -4.50 11.64 -26.48
C THR A 272 -5.26 12.49 -25.47
N MET A 273 -4.91 12.39 -24.19
CA MET A 273 -5.68 12.93 -23.06
C MET A 273 -7.18 12.58 -23.10
N THR A 274 -7.52 11.45 -23.72
CA THR A 274 -8.91 10.99 -23.83
C THR A 274 -9.30 10.16 -22.61
N LEU A 275 -10.55 10.31 -22.17
CA LEU A 275 -11.12 9.46 -21.14
C LEU A 275 -11.31 8.04 -21.71
N ALA A 276 -10.52 7.08 -21.24
CA ALA A 276 -10.67 5.68 -21.62
C ALA A 276 -11.89 5.05 -20.95
N TRP A 277 -12.09 5.31 -19.66
CA TRP A 277 -13.32 4.97 -18.94
C TRP A 277 -13.43 5.77 -17.64
N SER A 278 -14.65 5.83 -17.11
CA SER A 278 -14.90 6.29 -15.74
C SER A 278 -15.82 5.31 -15.00
N GLN A 279 -15.77 5.36 -13.68
CA GLN A 279 -16.61 4.55 -12.81
C GLN A 279 -17.04 5.38 -11.62
N SER A 280 -18.29 5.25 -11.19
CA SER A 280 -18.80 5.98 -10.03
C SER A 280 -19.50 5.06 -9.05
N ILE A 281 -19.42 5.43 -7.79
CA ILE A 281 -20.29 4.92 -6.72
C ILE A 281 -20.97 6.09 -6.02
N GLN A 282 -22.13 5.81 -5.45
CA GLN A 282 -22.83 6.72 -4.57
C GLN A 282 -23.04 5.99 -3.24
N ALA A 283 -22.70 6.64 -2.14
CA ALA A 283 -22.82 6.08 -0.80
C ALA A 283 -23.19 7.16 0.20
N ASP A 284 -23.65 6.73 1.38
CA ASP A 284 -23.81 7.66 2.49
C ASP A 284 -22.43 8.08 3.02
N ARG A 285 -22.31 9.36 3.37
CA ARG A 285 -21.08 9.92 3.92
C ARG A 285 -20.61 9.15 5.16
N SER A 286 -21.52 8.76 6.02
CA SER A 286 -21.19 8.05 7.26
C SER A 286 -20.57 6.68 6.98
N GLU A 287 -20.95 6.01 5.89
CA GLU A 287 -20.39 4.71 5.50
C GLU A 287 -19.00 4.86 4.87
N VAL A 288 -18.76 5.93 4.10
CA VAL A 288 -17.46 6.21 3.44
C VAL A 288 -16.39 6.66 4.43
N LEU A 289 -16.75 7.47 5.43
CA LEU A 289 -15.78 8.06 6.36
C LEU A 289 -15.36 7.13 7.52
N THR A 290 -15.88 5.89 7.56
CA THR A 290 -15.42 4.91 8.55
C THR A 290 -14.00 4.42 8.24
N PRO A 291 -13.12 4.23 9.25
CA PRO A 291 -11.78 3.68 9.03
C PRO A 291 -11.77 2.32 8.32
N ASP A 292 -12.81 1.51 8.52
CA ASP A 292 -12.99 0.19 7.92
C ASP A 292 -14.03 0.18 6.79
N SER A 293 -14.17 1.30 6.07
CA SER A 293 -15.18 1.44 5.01
C SER A 293 -15.04 0.37 3.93
N GLN A 294 -15.92 -0.63 3.96
CA GLN A 294 -15.95 -1.71 2.97
C GLN A 294 -16.37 -1.20 1.60
N ILE A 295 -17.20 -0.15 1.54
CA ILE A 295 -17.61 0.50 0.29
C ILE A 295 -16.40 1.12 -0.39
N LEU A 296 -15.60 1.89 0.34
CA LEU A 296 -14.41 2.55 -0.21
C LEU A 296 -13.35 1.52 -0.60
N ALA A 297 -13.07 0.54 0.27
CA ALA A 297 -12.14 -0.54 -0.02
C ALA A 297 -12.56 -1.35 -1.26
N GLY A 298 -13.84 -1.70 -1.37
CA GLY A 298 -14.37 -2.40 -2.55
C GLY A 298 -14.25 -1.58 -3.83
N PHE A 299 -14.49 -0.27 -3.76
CA PHE A 299 -14.31 0.62 -4.91
C PHE A 299 -12.83 0.77 -5.31
N VAL A 300 -11.91 0.82 -4.34
CA VAL A 300 -10.47 0.81 -4.58
C VAL A 300 -10.05 -0.46 -5.31
N THR A 301 -10.41 -1.64 -4.80
CA THR A 301 -10.08 -2.93 -5.42
C THR A 301 -10.65 -3.04 -6.82
N GLN A 302 -11.92 -2.62 -7.02
CA GLN A 302 -12.56 -2.68 -8.33
C GLN A 302 -11.84 -1.81 -9.38
N ASN A 303 -11.40 -0.60 -9.01
CA ASN A 303 -10.66 0.28 -9.92
C ASN A 303 -9.25 -0.27 -10.19
N ALA A 304 -8.55 -0.77 -9.17
CA ALA A 304 -7.22 -1.38 -9.35
C ALA A 304 -7.27 -2.59 -10.31
N ASP A 305 -8.20 -3.53 -10.09
CA ASP A 305 -8.39 -4.70 -10.96
C ASP A 305 -8.80 -4.32 -12.40
N ARG A 306 -9.61 -3.27 -12.55
CA ARG A 306 -10.02 -2.77 -13.87
C ARG A 306 -8.85 -2.11 -14.61
N LEU A 307 -8.00 -1.38 -13.89
CA LEU A 307 -6.76 -0.82 -14.43
C LEU A 307 -5.82 -1.92 -14.91
N SER A 308 -5.54 -2.93 -14.08
CA SER A 308 -4.66 -4.04 -14.46
C SER A 308 -5.11 -4.72 -15.76
N ARG A 309 -6.41 -5.04 -15.86
CA ARG A 309 -6.99 -5.66 -17.07
C ARG A 309 -6.93 -4.76 -18.31
N GLU A 310 -7.21 -3.47 -18.16
CA GLU A 310 -7.19 -2.55 -19.30
C GLU A 310 -5.76 -2.30 -19.80
N ILE A 311 -4.79 -2.24 -18.89
CA ILE A 311 -3.36 -2.14 -19.21
C ILE A 311 -2.89 -3.42 -19.92
N GLU A 312 -3.27 -4.60 -19.39
CA GLU A 312 -2.97 -5.90 -20.00
C GLU A 312 -3.52 -5.99 -21.43
N ARG A 313 -4.79 -5.61 -21.65
CA ARG A 313 -5.45 -5.68 -22.96
C ARG A 313 -4.78 -4.77 -24.00
N ARG A 314 -4.24 -3.63 -23.57
CA ARG A 314 -3.69 -2.60 -24.46
C ARG A 314 -2.25 -2.83 -24.87
N ARG A 315 -1.50 -3.67 -24.15
CA ARG A 315 -0.10 -3.93 -24.50
C ARG A 315 -0.01 -4.99 -25.60
N PRO A 316 0.83 -4.79 -26.62
CA PRO A 316 1.02 -5.78 -27.67
C PRO A 316 1.57 -7.08 -27.09
N ALA A 317 1.14 -8.22 -27.64
CA ALA A 317 1.69 -9.52 -27.29
C ALA A 317 3.22 -9.49 -27.45
N PRO A 318 4.01 -10.05 -26.51
CA PRO A 318 5.46 -9.98 -26.56
C PRO A 318 5.94 -10.57 -27.89
N ALA A 319 6.55 -9.72 -28.72
CA ALA A 319 7.35 -10.18 -29.84
C ALA A 319 8.42 -11.10 -29.27
N GLN A 320 8.63 -12.25 -29.92
CA GLN A 320 9.62 -13.26 -29.57
C GLN A 320 10.99 -12.62 -29.31
N GLN A 321 11.31 -12.29 -28.05
CA GLN A 321 12.65 -12.05 -27.49
C GLN A 321 12.52 -11.34 -26.12
N GLY A 322 12.64 -12.10 -25.02
CA GLY A 322 13.24 -11.65 -23.75
C GLY A 322 12.67 -10.43 -23.02
N ALA A 323 11.48 -9.93 -23.36
CA ALA A 323 10.90 -8.78 -22.66
C ALA A 323 10.33 -9.19 -21.29
N SER A 324 11.01 -8.74 -20.22
CA SER A 324 10.52 -8.79 -18.84
C SER A 324 9.06 -8.35 -18.78
N THR A 325 8.19 -9.29 -18.37
CA THR A 325 6.74 -9.10 -18.44
C THR A 325 6.31 -8.20 -17.30
N LEU A 326 5.87 -7.00 -17.63
CA LEU A 326 5.50 -6.00 -16.63
C LEU A 326 4.29 -6.36 -15.75
N LEU A 327 3.64 -7.46 -16.09
CA LEU A 327 2.46 -8.00 -15.44
C LEU A 327 2.69 -9.44 -14.94
N THR A 328 3.93 -9.94 -14.85
CA THR A 328 4.24 -11.34 -14.48
C THR A 328 3.48 -11.77 -13.23
N GLY A 329 3.49 -10.94 -12.17
CA GLY A 329 2.84 -11.26 -10.90
C GLY A 329 1.33 -11.43 -11.04
N TYR A 330 0.65 -10.46 -11.65
CA TYR A 330 -0.79 -10.51 -11.90
C TYR A 330 -1.19 -11.68 -12.81
N THR A 331 -0.46 -11.89 -13.92
CA THR A 331 -0.74 -12.97 -14.87
C THR A 331 -0.53 -14.35 -14.22
N ALA A 332 0.58 -14.55 -13.52
CA ALA A 332 0.87 -15.80 -12.82
C ALA A 332 -0.18 -16.10 -11.74
N LEU A 333 -0.52 -15.10 -10.91
CA LEU A 333 -1.54 -15.25 -9.88
C LEU A 333 -2.89 -15.65 -10.49
N ASN A 334 -3.37 -14.94 -11.52
CA ASN A 334 -4.63 -15.29 -12.18
C ASN A 334 -4.61 -16.71 -12.79
N MET A 335 -3.47 -17.15 -13.34
CA MET A 335 -3.33 -18.49 -13.90
C MET A 335 -3.44 -19.58 -12.83
N MET A 336 -2.88 -19.37 -11.63
CA MET A 336 -3.02 -20.31 -10.51
C MET A 336 -4.50 -20.51 -10.13
N PHE A 337 -5.28 -19.43 -10.13
CA PHE A 337 -6.71 -19.45 -9.84
C PHE A 337 -7.60 -19.87 -11.02
N ARG A 338 -7.04 -20.32 -12.15
CA ARG A 338 -7.83 -21.00 -13.20
C ARG A 338 -8.14 -22.46 -12.85
N LEU A 339 -7.47 -23.02 -11.84
CA LEU A 339 -7.65 -24.41 -11.38
C LEU A 339 -7.41 -25.43 -12.50
N ASP A 340 -6.43 -25.13 -13.37
CA ASP A 340 -6.03 -25.96 -14.50
C ASP A 340 -4.54 -26.31 -14.37
N ARG A 341 -4.18 -27.57 -14.66
CA ARG A 341 -2.81 -28.05 -14.50
C ARG A 341 -1.84 -27.35 -15.46
N ASN A 342 -2.26 -27.09 -16.70
CA ASN A 342 -1.42 -26.40 -17.67
C ASN A 342 -1.27 -24.92 -17.29
N ALA A 343 -2.33 -24.27 -16.80
CA ALA A 343 -2.26 -22.91 -16.28
C ALA A 343 -1.29 -22.80 -15.10
N LEU A 344 -1.33 -23.74 -14.15
CA LEU A 344 -0.38 -23.77 -13.03
C LEU A 344 1.06 -23.95 -13.52
N HIS A 345 1.32 -24.92 -14.40
CA HIS A 345 2.66 -25.15 -14.97
C HIS A 345 3.19 -23.93 -15.75
N ASN A 346 2.33 -23.28 -16.53
CA ASN A 346 2.69 -22.07 -17.25
C ASN A 346 2.97 -20.90 -16.29
N ALA A 347 2.27 -20.82 -15.14
CA ALA A 347 2.53 -19.82 -14.11
C ALA A 347 3.90 -20.05 -13.45
N GLU A 348 4.22 -21.28 -13.10
CA GLU A 348 5.54 -21.66 -12.55
C GLU A 348 6.66 -21.35 -13.54
N THR A 349 6.48 -21.67 -14.82
CA THR A 349 7.45 -21.37 -15.88
C THR A 349 7.66 -19.86 -16.04
N LEU A 350 6.56 -19.10 -16.03
CA LEU A 350 6.59 -17.64 -16.12
C LEU A 350 7.33 -17.01 -14.94
N LEU A 351 7.09 -17.51 -13.72
CA LEU A 351 7.76 -17.04 -12.51
C LEU A 351 9.26 -17.38 -12.50
N ALA A 352 9.63 -18.59 -12.91
CA ALA A 352 11.04 -19.02 -13.00
C ALA A 352 11.83 -18.15 -13.99
N GLY A 353 11.26 -17.85 -15.17
CA GLY A 353 11.90 -16.97 -16.15
C GLY A 353 12.03 -15.50 -15.71
N ALA A 354 11.27 -15.08 -14.69
CA ALA A 354 11.30 -13.72 -14.15
C ALA A 354 12.29 -13.54 -12.99
N GLN A 355 12.80 -14.63 -12.39
CA GLN A 355 13.72 -14.56 -11.25
C GLN A 355 15.07 -13.90 -11.60
N ASP A 356 15.51 -13.99 -12.86
CA ASP A 356 16.78 -13.43 -13.34
C ASP A 356 16.73 -11.91 -13.63
N SER A 357 15.54 -11.29 -13.57
CA SER A 357 15.33 -9.87 -13.91
C SER A 357 15.14 -9.03 -12.66
N GLN A 358 16.23 -8.49 -12.10
CA GLN A 358 16.27 -7.47 -11.03
C GLN A 358 15.08 -7.44 -10.04
N GLY A 359 15.01 -8.48 -9.19
CA GLY A 359 14.90 -8.36 -7.74
C GLY A 359 13.68 -7.65 -7.16
N GLY A 360 12.55 -8.36 -7.08
CA GLY A 360 11.44 -8.02 -6.19
C GLY A 360 10.94 -9.25 -5.42
N VAL A 361 10.48 -9.07 -4.18
CA VAL A 361 10.01 -10.17 -3.30
C VAL A 361 8.78 -10.91 -3.81
N LEU A 362 8.04 -10.32 -4.74
CA LEU A 362 6.76 -10.85 -5.21
C LEU A 362 6.93 -12.14 -6.02
N MET A 363 7.91 -12.22 -6.94
CA MET A 363 8.03 -13.41 -7.80
C MET A 363 8.39 -14.66 -6.98
N PRO A 364 9.40 -14.63 -6.09
CA PRO A 364 9.67 -15.78 -5.24
C PRO A 364 8.51 -16.13 -4.31
N ALA A 365 7.82 -15.13 -3.74
CA ALA A 365 6.64 -15.36 -2.91
C ALA A 365 5.50 -16.06 -3.67
N LEU A 366 5.25 -15.66 -4.92
CA LEU A 366 4.28 -16.33 -5.80
C LEU A 366 4.73 -17.76 -6.16
N SER A 367 6.03 -18.01 -6.31
CA SER A 367 6.55 -19.38 -6.52
C SER A 367 6.31 -20.27 -5.29
N ALA A 368 6.56 -19.77 -4.08
CA ALA A 368 6.23 -20.49 -2.85
C ALA A 368 4.71 -20.74 -2.73
N TYR A 369 3.90 -19.76 -3.12
CA TYR A 369 2.45 -19.86 -3.13
C TYR A 369 1.93 -20.88 -4.16
N ALA A 370 2.52 -20.98 -5.36
CA ALA A 370 2.17 -21.98 -6.36
C ALA A 370 2.22 -23.41 -5.80
N THR A 371 3.14 -23.68 -4.86
CA THR A 371 3.22 -24.97 -4.18
C THR A 371 1.92 -25.32 -3.46
N SER A 372 1.20 -24.34 -2.88
CA SER A 372 -0.06 -24.61 -2.18
C SER A 372 -1.13 -25.21 -3.08
N PHE A 373 -1.18 -24.83 -4.37
CA PHE A 373 -2.13 -25.38 -5.35
C PHE A 373 -1.84 -26.84 -5.69
N ARG A 374 -0.55 -27.22 -5.73
CA ARG A 374 -0.14 -28.62 -5.93
C ARG A 374 -0.66 -29.49 -4.78
N VAL A 375 -0.53 -29.00 -3.54
CA VAL A 375 -0.96 -29.76 -2.35
C VAL A 375 -2.47 -29.69 -2.11
N GLY A 376 -3.12 -28.55 -2.37
CA GLY A 376 -4.52 -28.32 -2.02
C GLY A 376 -5.54 -28.78 -3.04
N GLU A 377 -5.26 -28.57 -4.32
CA GLU A 377 -6.17 -28.93 -5.42
C GLU A 377 -5.72 -30.22 -6.14
N ASN A 378 -4.70 -30.90 -5.62
CA ASN A 378 -4.12 -32.13 -6.21
C ASN A 378 -3.70 -31.93 -7.68
N LEU A 379 -3.31 -30.71 -8.04
CA LEU A 379 -2.75 -30.36 -9.34
C LEU A 379 -1.27 -30.80 -9.42
N GLY A 380 -1.00 -32.09 -9.21
CA GLY A 380 0.35 -32.68 -9.20
C GLY A 380 0.61 -33.56 -7.98
N SER A 381 1.84 -34.07 -7.84
CA SER A 381 2.33 -34.70 -6.61
C SER A 381 3.32 -33.77 -5.91
N LEU A 382 3.16 -33.57 -4.60
CA LEU A 382 4.19 -32.89 -3.81
C LEU A 382 5.26 -33.92 -3.44
N ALA A 383 6.41 -33.86 -4.11
CA ALA A 383 7.60 -34.56 -3.64
C ALA A 383 8.11 -33.87 -2.36
N LYS A 384 8.82 -34.61 -1.48
CA LYS A 384 9.47 -34.07 -0.27
C LYS A 384 10.34 -32.84 -0.56
N THR A 385 10.91 -32.78 -1.76
CA THR A 385 11.67 -31.63 -2.28
C THR A 385 10.86 -30.33 -2.32
N GLY A 386 9.54 -30.37 -2.53
CA GLY A 386 8.70 -29.17 -2.62
C GLY A 386 8.49 -28.43 -1.29
N GLU A 387 8.51 -29.14 -0.15
CA GLU A 387 8.49 -28.50 1.18
C GLU A 387 9.83 -27.83 1.48
N ASP A 388 10.94 -28.49 1.16
CA ASP A 388 12.29 -27.96 1.33
C ASP A 388 12.54 -26.73 0.44
N GLU A 389 12.09 -26.77 -0.81
CA GLU A 389 12.11 -25.62 -1.74
C GLU A 389 11.28 -24.44 -1.19
N THR A 390 10.06 -24.70 -0.72
CA THR A 390 9.19 -23.68 -0.14
C THR A 390 9.86 -23.03 1.07
N ARG A 391 10.48 -23.84 1.94
CA ARG A 391 11.20 -23.36 3.13
C ARG A 391 12.41 -22.50 2.75
N ALA A 392 13.17 -22.90 1.73
CA ALA A 392 14.31 -22.14 1.23
C ALA A 392 13.87 -20.77 0.69
N ILE A 393 12.82 -20.73 -0.15
CA ILE A 393 12.27 -19.49 -0.69
C ILE A 393 11.80 -18.55 0.44
N VAL A 394 11.04 -19.07 1.41
CA VAL A 394 10.56 -18.27 2.56
C VAL A 394 11.75 -17.67 3.32
N ALA A 395 12.78 -18.46 3.62
CA ALA A 395 13.94 -18.00 4.37
C ALA A 395 14.74 -16.91 3.63
N ASP A 396 14.85 -17.01 2.30
CA ASP A 396 15.57 -16.03 1.49
C ASP A 396 14.77 -14.73 1.37
N VAL A 397 13.46 -14.80 1.05
CA VAL A 397 12.63 -13.59 0.88
C VAL A 397 12.53 -12.79 2.18
N LEU A 398 12.45 -13.45 3.33
CA LEU A 398 12.37 -12.77 4.63
C LEU A 398 13.70 -12.12 5.06
N ARG A 399 14.84 -12.49 4.47
CA ARG A 399 16.15 -11.90 4.79
C ARG A 399 16.29 -10.47 4.26
N ASP A 400 15.77 -10.21 3.06
CA ASP A 400 16.09 -8.98 2.32
C ASP A 400 15.22 -7.76 2.72
N SER A 401 14.13 -7.97 3.47
CA SER A 401 13.26 -6.94 4.07
C SER A 401 12.42 -5.99 3.18
N PRO A 402 12.16 -6.15 1.85
CA PRO A 402 11.06 -5.41 1.23
C PRO A 402 9.75 -6.17 1.46
N PHE A 403 8.76 -5.55 2.11
CA PHE A 403 7.46 -6.18 2.33
C PHE A 403 6.40 -5.58 1.41
N ASN A 404 5.84 -6.44 0.56
CA ASN A 404 4.65 -6.22 -0.25
C ASN A 404 3.52 -7.06 0.37
N ALA A 405 2.31 -6.51 0.47
CA ALA A 405 1.22 -7.14 1.22
C ALA A 405 0.79 -8.47 0.58
N ILE A 406 0.77 -8.54 -0.76
CA ILE A 406 0.48 -9.78 -1.49
C ILE A 406 1.60 -10.81 -1.30
N ALA A 407 2.86 -10.39 -1.40
CA ALA A 407 4.01 -11.28 -1.18
C ALA A 407 3.97 -11.88 0.24
N LEU A 408 3.70 -11.06 1.26
CA LEU A 408 3.54 -11.54 2.63
C LEU A 408 2.34 -12.51 2.77
N ALA A 409 1.21 -12.24 2.12
CA ALA A 409 0.07 -13.14 2.15
C ALA A 409 0.36 -14.48 1.47
N CYS A 410 1.04 -14.46 0.32
CA CYS A 410 1.51 -15.64 -0.39
C CYS A 410 2.45 -16.49 0.48
N LEU A 411 3.46 -15.87 1.11
CA LEU A 411 4.37 -16.55 2.03
C LEU A 411 3.64 -17.07 3.27
N GLY A 412 2.78 -16.26 3.88
CA GLY A 412 1.99 -16.65 5.05
C GLY A 412 1.12 -17.87 4.77
N HIS A 413 0.49 -17.93 3.59
CA HIS A 413 -0.25 -19.10 3.17
C HIS A 413 0.65 -20.32 2.93
N ALA A 414 1.78 -20.16 2.23
CA ALA A 414 2.71 -21.26 2.00
C ALA A 414 3.26 -21.83 3.33
N VAL A 415 3.65 -20.96 4.26
CA VAL A 415 4.12 -21.33 5.60
C VAL A 415 3.02 -22.05 6.39
N GLY A 416 1.80 -21.51 6.43
CA GLY A 416 0.71 -22.09 7.20
C GLY A 416 0.13 -23.37 6.60
N TYR A 417 0.13 -23.50 5.27
CA TYR A 417 -0.57 -24.58 4.58
C TYR A 417 0.36 -25.70 4.09
N VAL A 418 1.54 -25.35 3.59
CA VAL A 418 2.55 -26.32 3.12
C VAL A 418 3.43 -26.73 4.29
N LEU A 419 3.99 -25.77 5.03
CA LEU A 419 4.92 -26.06 6.14
C LEU A 419 4.24 -26.32 7.49
N ARG A 420 2.93 -26.07 7.58
CA ARG A 420 2.09 -26.24 8.79
C ARG A 420 2.53 -25.42 10.00
N ASP A 421 3.22 -24.30 9.77
CA ASP A 421 3.59 -23.35 10.81
C ASP A 421 2.56 -22.22 10.89
N HIS A 422 1.48 -22.46 11.65
CA HIS A 422 0.37 -21.53 11.73
C HIS A 422 0.72 -20.23 12.47
N GLU A 423 1.69 -20.26 13.39
CA GLU A 423 2.10 -19.09 14.17
C GLU A 423 2.92 -18.13 13.32
N GLN A 424 3.95 -18.62 12.63
CA GLN A 424 4.74 -17.80 11.72
C GLN A 424 3.86 -17.23 10.60
N ALA A 425 2.97 -18.06 10.03
CA ALA A 425 2.01 -17.63 9.03
C ALA A 425 1.13 -16.48 9.51
N ARG A 426 0.66 -16.53 10.76
CA ARG A 426 -0.15 -15.46 11.36
C ARG A 426 0.62 -14.14 11.41
N GLY A 427 1.87 -14.15 11.87
CA GLY A 427 2.70 -12.94 11.94
C GLY A 427 2.92 -12.30 10.56
N LEU A 428 3.13 -13.10 9.52
CA LEU A 428 3.25 -12.60 8.14
C LEU A 428 1.95 -11.97 7.63
N LEU A 429 0.80 -12.59 7.90
CA LEU A 429 -0.51 -12.12 7.45
C LEU A 429 -0.97 -10.86 8.23
N GLU A 430 -0.70 -10.77 9.53
CA GLU A 430 -0.96 -9.57 10.33
C GLU A 430 -0.14 -8.38 9.80
N ARG A 431 1.14 -8.60 9.45
CA ARG A 431 1.97 -7.56 8.81
C ARG A 431 1.45 -7.19 7.41
N ALA A 432 0.97 -8.15 6.63
CA ALA A 432 0.34 -7.87 5.34
C ALA A 432 -0.89 -6.96 5.48
N LEU A 433 -1.73 -7.21 6.48
CA LEU A 433 -2.91 -6.38 6.78
C LEU A 433 -2.53 -4.97 7.23
N GLN A 434 -1.45 -4.81 8.00
CA GLN A 434 -0.91 -3.50 8.39
C GLN A 434 -0.43 -2.68 7.18
N LEU A 435 0.19 -3.33 6.18
CA LEU A 435 0.66 -2.65 4.97
C LEU A 435 -0.50 -2.21 4.07
N ASN A 436 -1.49 -3.08 3.91
CA ASN A 436 -2.61 -2.83 3.00
C ASN A 436 -3.93 -3.46 3.50
N PRO A 437 -4.72 -2.74 4.32
CA PRO A 437 -5.99 -3.24 4.84
C PRO A 437 -7.10 -3.30 3.77
N HIS A 438 -6.87 -2.77 2.57
CA HIS A 438 -7.84 -2.76 1.47
C HIS A 438 -7.64 -3.92 0.48
N GLN A 439 -6.84 -4.93 0.84
CA GLN A 439 -6.63 -6.11 0.00
C GLN A 439 -7.48 -7.30 0.40
N ALA A 440 -8.51 -7.59 -0.41
CA ALA A 440 -9.36 -8.77 -0.26
C ALA A 440 -8.56 -10.08 -0.23
N PHE A 441 -7.53 -10.20 -1.07
CA PHE A 441 -6.63 -11.36 -1.09
C PHE A 441 -5.94 -11.57 0.27
N VAL A 442 -5.49 -10.50 0.92
CA VAL A 442 -4.83 -10.60 2.24
C VAL A 442 -5.82 -11.04 3.31
N TRP A 443 -7.03 -10.47 3.33
CA TRP A 443 -8.10 -10.87 4.24
C TRP A 443 -8.52 -12.34 4.06
N ASP A 444 -8.59 -12.82 2.83
CA ASP A 444 -8.90 -14.22 2.52
C ASP A 444 -7.84 -15.18 3.06
N HIS A 445 -6.56 -14.86 2.87
CA HIS A 445 -5.47 -15.70 3.35
C HIS A 445 -5.33 -15.63 4.87
N TYR A 446 -5.66 -14.49 5.50
CA TYR A 446 -5.79 -14.40 6.94
C TYR A 446 -6.95 -15.27 7.46
N ALA A 447 -8.09 -15.27 6.78
CA ALA A 447 -9.22 -16.14 7.11
C ALA A 447 -8.85 -17.63 7.02
N LEU A 448 -8.13 -18.04 5.97
CA LEU A 448 -7.62 -19.41 5.82
C LEU A 448 -6.66 -19.79 6.95
N ASN A 449 -5.75 -18.90 7.35
CA ASN A 449 -4.87 -19.16 8.49
C ASN A 449 -5.66 -19.37 9.79
N ARG A 450 -6.62 -18.49 10.10
CA ARG A 450 -7.48 -18.63 11.29
C ARG A 450 -8.31 -19.91 11.25
N LEU A 451 -8.80 -20.29 10.07
CA LEU A 451 -9.50 -21.55 9.84
C LEU A 451 -8.62 -22.76 10.21
N TYR A 452 -7.39 -22.82 9.69
CA TYR A 452 -6.47 -23.92 9.98
C TYR A 452 -6.06 -23.96 11.47
N ALA A 453 -5.89 -22.79 12.08
CA ALA A 453 -5.63 -22.65 13.52
C ALA A 453 -6.84 -22.99 14.41
N GLY A 454 -8.03 -23.21 13.85
CA GLY A 454 -9.24 -23.55 14.59
C GLY A 454 -10.02 -22.36 15.16
N ASP A 455 -9.59 -21.12 14.88
CA ASP A 455 -10.34 -19.92 15.26
C ASP A 455 -11.39 -19.56 14.19
N TYR A 456 -12.49 -20.28 14.24
CA TYR A 456 -13.57 -20.15 13.26
C TYR A 456 -14.32 -18.81 13.34
N ALA A 457 -14.33 -18.16 14.51
CA ALA A 457 -15.01 -16.87 14.69
C ALA A 457 -14.31 -15.78 13.86
N THR A 458 -13.00 -15.62 14.08
CA THR A 458 -12.19 -14.65 13.32
C THR A 458 -12.08 -15.03 11.85
N ALA A 459 -12.03 -16.34 11.53
CA ALA A 459 -12.02 -16.83 10.15
C ALA A 459 -13.27 -16.36 9.38
N ILE A 460 -14.47 -16.49 9.96
CA ILE A 460 -15.71 -16.04 9.31
C ILE A 460 -15.72 -14.52 9.12
N GLU A 461 -15.36 -13.75 10.15
CA GLU A 461 -15.35 -12.29 10.07
C GLU A 461 -14.40 -11.80 8.97
N SER A 462 -13.19 -12.37 8.93
CA SER A 462 -12.17 -12.06 7.93
C SER A 462 -12.62 -12.48 6.52
N ALA A 463 -13.23 -13.66 6.38
CA ALA A 463 -13.75 -14.12 5.09
C ALA A 463 -14.92 -13.25 4.58
N ARG A 464 -15.82 -12.79 5.46
CA ARG A 464 -16.88 -11.84 5.09
C ARG A 464 -16.30 -10.52 4.60
N ARG A 465 -15.24 -10.03 5.26
CA ARG A 465 -14.52 -8.82 4.82
C ARG A 465 -13.87 -9.03 3.45
N ALA A 466 -13.23 -10.18 3.22
CA ALA A 466 -12.66 -10.53 1.92
C ALA A 466 -13.73 -10.58 0.80
N VAL A 467 -14.88 -11.23 1.05
CA VAL A 467 -16.01 -11.29 0.11
C VAL A 467 -16.54 -9.89 -0.21
N SER A 468 -16.67 -9.03 0.80
CA SER A 468 -17.18 -7.67 0.63
C SER A 468 -16.24 -6.79 -0.20
N ILE A 469 -14.97 -6.71 0.18
CA ILE A 469 -13.95 -5.92 -0.52
C ILE A 469 -13.71 -6.48 -1.93
N GLY A 470 -13.65 -7.81 -2.04
CA GLY A 470 -13.30 -8.55 -3.25
C GLY A 470 -14.48 -8.87 -4.15
N ALA A 471 -15.67 -8.28 -3.97
CA ALA A 471 -16.90 -8.67 -4.64
C ALA A 471 -16.79 -8.72 -6.18
N TYR A 472 -15.95 -7.85 -6.77
CA TYR A 472 -15.73 -7.72 -8.22
C TYR A 472 -14.38 -8.28 -8.69
N SER A 473 -13.61 -8.88 -7.79
CA SER A 473 -12.32 -9.47 -8.10
C SER A 473 -12.48 -10.69 -9.00
N PRO A 474 -11.57 -10.95 -9.96
CA PRO A 474 -11.55 -12.22 -10.69
C PRO A 474 -11.38 -13.43 -9.76
N LEU A 475 -10.82 -13.22 -8.57
CA LEU A 475 -10.63 -14.24 -7.55
C LEU A 475 -11.83 -14.40 -6.62
N SER A 476 -12.92 -13.65 -6.83
CA SER A 476 -14.03 -13.57 -5.86
C SER A 476 -14.71 -14.91 -5.54
N TYR A 477 -14.62 -15.92 -6.42
CA TYR A 477 -15.12 -17.26 -6.15
C TYR A 477 -14.32 -17.99 -5.05
N SER A 478 -13.03 -17.68 -4.90
CA SER A 478 -12.18 -18.26 -3.83
C SER A 478 -12.57 -17.68 -2.48
N TYR A 479 -12.83 -16.37 -2.42
CA TYR A 479 -13.27 -15.68 -1.19
C TYR A 479 -14.61 -16.25 -0.69
N ASP A 480 -15.55 -16.48 -1.61
CA ASP A 480 -16.82 -17.15 -1.29
C ASP A 480 -16.58 -18.58 -0.76
N THR A 481 -15.60 -19.28 -1.32
CA THR A 481 -15.26 -20.65 -0.89
C THR A 481 -14.65 -20.66 0.50
N THR A 482 -13.73 -19.75 0.82
CA THR A 482 -13.18 -19.58 2.17
C THR A 482 -14.27 -19.24 3.18
N LEU A 483 -15.24 -18.38 2.83
CA LEU A 483 -16.40 -18.12 3.67
C LEU A 483 -17.25 -19.38 3.89
N ALA A 484 -17.47 -20.18 2.84
CA ALA A 484 -18.18 -21.45 2.95
C ALA A 484 -17.45 -22.43 3.88
N MET A 485 -16.12 -22.54 3.76
CA MET A 485 -15.27 -23.35 4.64
C MET A 485 -15.42 -22.93 6.10
N ALA A 486 -15.21 -21.64 6.39
CA ALA A 486 -15.27 -21.11 7.74
C ALA A 486 -16.67 -21.25 8.36
N ALA A 487 -17.72 -20.95 7.59
CA ALA A 487 -19.11 -21.14 8.01
C ALA A 487 -19.43 -22.62 8.29
N THR A 488 -18.91 -23.55 7.48
CA THR A 488 -19.07 -25.00 7.71
C THR A 488 -18.46 -25.41 9.04
N MET A 489 -17.22 -24.98 9.30
CA MET A 489 -16.49 -25.32 10.52
C MET A 489 -17.13 -24.73 11.79
N ALA A 490 -17.79 -23.58 11.67
CA ALA A 490 -18.57 -22.98 12.75
C ALA A 490 -20.00 -23.55 12.88
N GLY A 491 -20.42 -24.49 12.03
CA GLY A 491 -21.78 -25.04 12.04
C GLY A 491 -22.86 -24.09 11.48
N GLN A 492 -22.47 -23.01 10.81
CA GLN A 492 -23.38 -22.04 10.19
C GLN A 492 -23.83 -22.53 8.80
N HIS A 493 -24.55 -23.66 8.77
CA HIS A 493 -24.88 -24.38 7.53
C HIS A 493 -25.61 -23.53 6.48
N GLY A 494 -26.54 -22.66 6.88
CA GLY A 494 -27.25 -21.78 5.96
C GLY A 494 -26.32 -20.78 5.25
N GLN A 495 -25.39 -20.18 5.98
CA GLN A 495 -24.38 -19.28 5.41
C GLN A 495 -23.41 -20.04 4.51
N ALA A 496 -22.98 -21.23 4.93
CA ALA A 496 -22.09 -22.07 4.14
C ALA A 496 -22.71 -22.46 2.78
N ILE A 497 -24.00 -22.84 2.76
CA ILE A 497 -24.73 -23.12 1.51
C ILE A 497 -24.81 -21.89 0.61
N ALA A 498 -25.13 -20.71 1.17
CA ALA A 498 -25.21 -19.48 0.41
C ALA A 498 -23.86 -19.11 -0.22
N ALA A 499 -22.78 -19.19 0.56
CA ALA A 499 -21.43 -18.90 0.11
C ALA A 499 -20.93 -19.92 -0.94
N SER A 500 -21.15 -21.22 -0.73
CA SER A 500 -20.83 -22.25 -1.73
C SER A 500 -21.57 -22.01 -3.05
N ARG A 501 -22.84 -21.58 -3.01
CA ARG A 501 -23.61 -21.26 -4.22
C ARG A 501 -23.08 -20.01 -4.92
N ALA A 502 -22.70 -18.99 -4.17
CA ALA A 502 -22.06 -17.80 -4.71
C ALA A 502 -20.75 -18.18 -5.45
N ALA A 503 -19.90 -19.00 -4.82
CA ALA A 503 -18.69 -19.51 -5.44
C ALA A 503 -18.98 -20.29 -6.73
N LEU A 504 -19.92 -21.24 -6.70
CA LEU A 504 -20.26 -22.09 -7.85
C LEU A 504 -21.00 -21.35 -8.96
N SER A 505 -21.69 -20.26 -8.66
CA SER A 505 -22.28 -19.38 -9.70
C SER A 505 -21.21 -18.70 -10.54
N LYS A 506 -20.05 -18.41 -9.93
CA LYS A 506 -18.89 -17.78 -10.56
C LYS A 506 -17.97 -18.81 -11.20
N GLN A 507 -17.75 -19.94 -10.52
CA GLN A 507 -16.91 -21.05 -10.98
C GLN A 507 -17.63 -22.41 -10.79
N PRO A 508 -18.48 -22.83 -11.76
CA PRO A 508 -19.36 -24.01 -11.62
C PRO A 508 -18.67 -25.36 -11.46
N ARG A 509 -17.35 -25.43 -11.66
CA ARG A 509 -16.59 -26.67 -11.59
C ARG A 509 -15.63 -26.72 -10.41
N PHE A 510 -15.72 -25.78 -9.47
CA PHE A 510 -14.79 -25.74 -8.35
C PHE A 510 -15.06 -26.83 -7.31
N ALA A 511 -14.23 -27.87 -7.30
CA ALA A 511 -14.41 -29.04 -6.44
C ALA A 511 -14.42 -28.68 -4.95
N ALA A 512 -13.56 -27.77 -4.49
CA ALA A 512 -13.55 -27.34 -3.10
C ALA A 512 -14.94 -26.81 -2.65
N ALA A 513 -15.53 -25.88 -3.39
CA ALA A 513 -16.85 -25.35 -3.08
C ALA A 513 -17.96 -26.43 -3.12
N MET A 514 -17.86 -27.40 -4.03
CA MET A 514 -18.79 -28.53 -4.09
C MET A 514 -18.70 -29.43 -2.85
N ARG A 515 -17.49 -29.72 -2.35
CA ARG A 515 -17.28 -30.53 -1.13
C ARG A 515 -18.01 -29.93 0.07
N TYR A 516 -17.83 -28.63 0.30
CA TYR A 516 -18.51 -27.93 1.39
C TYR A 516 -20.02 -27.81 1.15
N LEU A 517 -20.48 -27.65 -0.10
CA LEU A 517 -21.92 -27.65 -0.39
C LEU A 517 -22.57 -29.01 -0.06
N VAL A 518 -21.96 -30.12 -0.45
CA VAL A 518 -22.45 -31.49 -0.15
C VAL A 518 -22.58 -31.68 1.36
N VAL A 519 -21.54 -31.34 2.13
CA VAL A 519 -21.55 -31.47 3.59
C VAL A 519 -22.72 -30.72 4.21
N ASN A 520 -22.92 -29.46 3.83
CA ASN A 520 -23.94 -28.64 4.47
C ASN A 520 -25.36 -29.03 4.03
N LEU A 521 -25.57 -29.41 2.76
CA LEU A 521 -26.88 -29.91 2.30
C LEU A 521 -27.27 -31.23 2.99
N SER A 522 -26.29 -32.11 3.22
CA SER A 522 -26.46 -33.37 3.98
C SER A 522 -26.88 -33.12 5.44
N LYS A 523 -26.53 -31.97 6.00
CA LYS A 523 -26.85 -31.58 7.38
C LYS A 523 -28.14 -30.78 7.52
N THR A 524 -28.77 -30.35 6.42
CA THR A 524 -29.98 -29.50 6.45
C THR A 524 -31.19 -30.13 5.76
N ASP A 525 -31.32 -31.47 5.80
CA ASP A 525 -32.45 -32.22 5.21
C ASP A 525 -32.67 -31.99 3.70
N ARG A 526 -31.59 -31.69 2.96
CA ARG A 526 -31.63 -31.46 1.51
C ARG A 526 -30.88 -32.56 0.75
N ALA A 527 -31.19 -33.82 1.08
CA ALA A 527 -30.44 -34.98 0.63
C ALA A 527 -30.43 -35.15 -0.90
N ASP A 528 -31.54 -34.87 -1.58
CA ASP A 528 -31.62 -34.98 -3.05
C ASP A 528 -30.71 -33.98 -3.74
N GLU A 529 -30.69 -32.73 -3.26
CA GLU A 529 -29.77 -31.71 -3.77
C GLU A 529 -28.32 -32.08 -3.44
N ALA A 530 -28.05 -32.59 -2.24
CA ALA A 530 -26.71 -33.04 -1.85
C ALA A 530 -26.19 -34.13 -2.80
N ARG A 531 -27.06 -35.08 -3.19
CA ARG A 531 -26.72 -36.17 -4.12
C ARG A 531 -26.39 -35.65 -5.51
N GLN A 532 -27.18 -34.72 -6.04
CA GLN A 532 -26.90 -34.09 -7.34
C GLN A 532 -25.53 -33.38 -7.36
N VAL A 533 -25.20 -32.66 -6.29
CA VAL A 533 -23.90 -31.99 -6.17
C VAL A 533 -22.77 -33.02 -6.03
N TYR A 534 -22.99 -34.09 -5.25
CA TYR A 534 -22.02 -35.15 -5.05
C TYR A 534 -21.71 -35.91 -6.35
N ASP A 535 -22.72 -36.27 -7.13
CA ASP A 535 -22.54 -36.91 -8.45
C ASP A 535 -21.74 -36.00 -9.40
N GLY A 536 -22.05 -34.70 -9.39
CA GLY A 536 -21.28 -33.70 -10.11
C GLY A 536 -19.81 -33.61 -9.65
N LEU A 537 -19.56 -33.74 -8.35
CA LEU A 537 -18.21 -33.74 -7.78
C LEU A 537 -17.42 -34.97 -8.23
N LEU A 538 -18.03 -36.15 -8.23
CA LEU A 538 -17.37 -37.39 -8.66
C LEU A 538 -16.99 -37.41 -10.15
N LEU A 539 -17.73 -36.69 -11.00
CA LEU A 539 -17.32 -36.49 -12.40
C LEU A 539 -15.99 -35.72 -12.54
N ARG A 540 -15.56 -35.01 -11.49
CA ARG A 540 -14.38 -34.13 -11.48
C ARG A 540 -13.26 -34.67 -10.60
N ASP A 541 -13.61 -35.31 -9.49
CA ASP A 541 -12.71 -35.96 -8.54
C ASP A 541 -13.23 -37.39 -8.29
N PRO A 542 -13.04 -38.34 -9.23
CA PRO A 542 -13.58 -39.70 -9.14
C PRO A 542 -13.14 -40.46 -7.89
N ASP A 543 -11.91 -40.16 -7.43
CA ASP A 543 -11.30 -40.78 -6.25
C ASP A 543 -11.91 -40.28 -4.93
N PHE A 544 -12.77 -39.26 -4.95
CA PHE A 544 -13.39 -38.70 -3.75
C PHE A 544 -14.36 -39.66 -3.05
N THR A 545 -14.65 -40.81 -3.65
CA THR A 545 -15.38 -41.91 -2.99
C THR A 545 -14.57 -42.58 -1.87
N ASP A 546 -13.24 -42.50 -1.91
CA ASP A 546 -12.35 -43.06 -0.88
C ASP A 546 -12.28 -42.14 0.36
N PRO A 547 -12.61 -42.61 1.58
CA PRO A 547 -12.47 -41.83 2.81
C PRO A 547 -11.07 -41.27 3.06
N ALA A 548 -10.01 -41.97 2.66
CA ALA A 548 -8.64 -41.47 2.78
C ALA A 548 -8.40 -40.27 1.87
N VAL A 549 -8.98 -40.29 0.66
CA VAL A 549 -8.97 -39.14 -0.26
C VAL A 549 -9.81 -38.01 0.31
N GLN A 550 -10.98 -38.28 0.90
CA GLN A 550 -11.80 -37.25 1.55
C GLN A 550 -11.03 -36.51 2.66
N LYS A 551 -10.35 -37.24 3.56
CA LYS A 551 -9.44 -36.65 4.58
C LYS A 551 -8.41 -35.73 3.92
N ALA A 552 -7.72 -36.25 2.90
CA ALA A 552 -6.70 -35.51 2.18
C ALA A 552 -7.23 -34.31 1.37
N ARG A 553 -8.52 -34.25 1.00
CA ARG A 553 -9.13 -33.11 0.29
C ARG A 553 -9.66 -32.03 1.24
N PHE A 554 -10.15 -32.41 2.41
CA PHE A 554 -10.59 -31.44 3.42
C PHE A 554 -9.41 -30.81 4.17
N ARG A 555 -8.36 -31.60 4.44
CA ARG A 555 -7.11 -31.15 5.10
C ARG A 555 -7.36 -30.36 6.38
N ILE A 556 -8.26 -30.87 7.21
CA ILE A 556 -8.61 -30.29 8.51
C ILE A 556 -7.77 -30.98 9.59
N SER A 557 -7.06 -30.21 10.40
CA SER A 557 -6.17 -30.74 11.44
C SER A 557 -6.93 -31.21 12.69
N GLN A 558 -8.16 -30.72 12.90
CA GLN A 558 -9.00 -31.09 14.03
C GLN A 558 -9.76 -32.39 13.72
N SER A 559 -9.36 -33.49 14.38
CA SER A 559 -9.91 -34.85 14.15
C SER A 559 -11.43 -34.91 14.20
N ASP A 560 -12.03 -34.30 15.23
CA ASP A 560 -13.47 -34.37 15.45
C ASP A 560 -14.25 -33.68 14.32
N ARG A 561 -13.67 -32.61 13.76
CA ARG A 561 -14.27 -31.88 12.63
C ARG A 561 -14.08 -32.64 11.33
N GLU A 562 -12.88 -33.19 11.09
CA GLU A 562 -12.61 -34.01 9.92
C GLU A 562 -13.58 -35.21 9.85
N ASP A 563 -13.75 -35.93 10.95
CA ASP A 563 -14.63 -37.08 11.02
C ASP A 563 -16.11 -36.69 10.84
N ASP A 564 -16.53 -35.52 11.34
CA ASP A 564 -17.87 -34.97 11.12
C ASP A 564 -18.15 -34.64 9.64
N LEU A 565 -17.17 -34.04 8.94
CA LEU A 565 -17.27 -33.76 7.50
C LEU A 565 -17.41 -35.07 6.69
N ILE A 566 -16.59 -36.07 7.00
CA ILE A 566 -16.62 -37.38 6.32
C ILE A 566 -17.92 -38.13 6.61
N ALA A 567 -18.39 -38.10 7.85
CA ALA A 567 -19.68 -38.66 8.21
C ALA A 567 -20.84 -38.00 7.43
N ALA A 568 -20.78 -36.68 7.21
CA ALA A 568 -21.78 -35.98 6.41
C ALA A 568 -21.77 -36.42 4.94
N VAL A 569 -20.59 -36.64 4.34
CA VAL A 569 -20.48 -37.16 2.97
C VAL A 569 -21.03 -38.59 2.88
N ARG A 570 -20.71 -39.46 3.86
CA ARG A 570 -21.18 -40.85 3.91
C ARG A 570 -22.71 -40.99 3.90
N ARG A 571 -23.45 -40.05 4.48
CA ARG A 571 -24.92 -40.05 4.48
C ARG A 571 -25.54 -39.92 3.09
N ILE A 572 -24.79 -39.39 2.12
CA ILE A 572 -25.26 -39.15 0.75
C ILE A 572 -24.72 -40.20 -0.22
N SER A 573 -23.50 -40.71 0.03
CA SER A 573 -22.82 -41.69 -0.82
C SER A 573 -23.31 -43.13 -0.62
N GLY A 574 -23.95 -43.43 0.52
CA GLY A 574 -24.68 -44.68 0.74
C GLY A 574 -26.10 -44.57 0.21
#